data_AF-A0A3D1GFA3-F1
#
_entry.id   AF-A0A3D1GFA3-F1
#
_cell.length_a   1.000
_cell.length_b   1.000
_cell.length_c   1.000
_cell.angle_alpha   90.00
_cell.angle_beta   90.00
_cell.angle_gamma   90.00
#
_symmetry.space_group_name_H-M   'P 1'
#
loop_
_entity.id
_entity.type
_entity.pdbx_description
1 polymer ?
#
loop_
_entity_poly.entity_id
_entity_poly.type
_entity_poly.pdbx_seq_one_letter_code
_entity_poly.pdbx_strand_id
1 'polypeptide(L)'
;MTAPNNGYTLRCISCNAVNDERKTSTYCTECGSVLTVDYHESRKEIQYPLNTLLPDPLKHDATTLRRLSRLSELYGADLYAKLELENPTGCFKDRGSFVEVQKALELGADAICLASTGNMAASVAAYACYFKIPCFVFVPEKTPETKLAQSTIYDATIIKIKGDFKMCEILCREFAKSGNYYLAGDYVFRQEGQKSFSYELFEQGPVDYDYIFVPVGAGTNLAAIYKGFKELKDAGQITRIPSFVAVQPEQSSPVVEGIFKKEKIIKDHVNTMADAVAVGDPFDFYKVMEAIKDTNGLAFTATENEILESVKEMTVEEGIYTEPACAIPLATFKNNAATFRGKKCLFVLTGTGLKSSHIVTKYSLSSPVLSPKLERIQQYIESGFPEMQRKSWGQSREMIMGNVNMDDEHSRLYEEYVSGISKKGKTLKEEEIKALKSLVYNEDTKLEKPVEVLDYKLTMRMHGLVSAAVKLRLPNGEEIISLDQGVGPLDAVLTAIKAETDEFIPLVVKSHEVEILSPDTDSLVVATLVLEKEDFTFTSKGVSPDTIEAVIQAFVKGLAIANKALVV
;
A
#
# COMPACT_ATOMS: atom_id res chain seq x y z
N MET A 1 -30.24 13.24 -39.26
CA MET A 1 -29.07 12.86 -38.45
C MET A 1 -29.35 11.51 -37.86
N THR A 2 -29.00 10.46 -38.59
CA THR A 2 -29.19 9.06 -38.17
C THR A 2 -28.14 8.75 -37.11
N ALA A 3 -28.57 8.45 -35.89
CA ALA A 3 -27.69 7.85 -34.89
C ALA A 3 -27.03 6.60 -35.50
N PRO A 4 -25.71 6.40 -35.39
CA PRO A 4 -25.17 5.08 -35.69
C PRO A 4 -25.89 4.08 -34.77
N ASN A 5 -26.37 2.98 -35.35
CA ASN A 5 -27.06 1.89 -34.65
C ASN A 5 -26.07 1.18 -33.70
N ASN A 6 -25.70 1.86 -32.63
CA ASN A 6 -24.97 1.29 -31.51
C ASN A 6 -26.06 0.65 -30.67
N GLY A 7 -26.12 -0.68 -30.59
CA GLY A 7 -27.22 -1.45 -29.94
C GLY A 7 -27.32 -1.28 -28.42
N TYR A 8 -27.02 -0.10 -27.91
CA TYR A 8 -27.09 0.31 -26.51
C TYR A 8 -27.46 1.80 -26.36
N THR A 9 -27.74 2.19 -25.13
CA THR A 9 -28.00 3.58 -24.74
C THR A 9 -27.24 3.90 -23.46
N LEU A 10 -26.63 5.09 -23.38
CA LEU A 10 -26.06 5.58 -22.13
C LEU A 10 -27.17 6.24 -21.32
N ARG A 11 -27.56 5.63 -20.20
CA ARG A 11 -28.61 6.15 -19.32
C ARG A 11 -28.01 6.61 -17.99
N CYS A 12 -28.48 7.75 -17.49
CA CYS A 12 -28.17 8.19 -16.14
C CYS A 12 -28.93 7.35 -15.11
N ILE A 13 -28.22 6.83 -14.10
CA ILE A 13 -28.85 6.02 -13.05
C ILE A 13 -29.78 6.82 -12.12
N SER A 14 -29.61 8.15 -12.06
CA SER A 14 -30.38 9.01 -11.15
C SER A 14 -31.58 9.67 -11.82
N CYS A 15 -31.40 10.31 -12.98
CA CYS A 15 -32.49 11.03 -13.67
C CYS A 15 -33.03 10.33 -14.92
N ASN A 16 -32.51 9.16 -15.29
CA ASN A 16 -32.86 8.42 -16.51
C ASN A 16 -32.62 9.16 -17.83
N ALA A 17 -31.95 10.33 -17.81
CA ALA A 17 -31.59 11.04 -19.03
C ALA A 17 -30.72 10.16 -19.92
N VAL A 18 -31.02 10.18 -21.22
CA VAL A 18 -30.22 9.54 -22.26
C VAL A 18 -29.07 10.47 -22.63
N ASN A 19 -27.86 9.93 -22.62
CA ASN A 19 -26.63 10.66 -22.89
C ASN A 19 -26.02 10.19 -24.22
N ASP A 20 -25.35 11.10 -24.90
CA ASP A 20 -24.59 10.84 -26.12
C ASP A 20 -23.12 10.63 -25.73
N GLU A 21 -22.54 9.51 -26.13
CA GLU A 21 -21.14 9.18 -25.84
C GLU A 21 -20.14 10.17 -26.45
N ARG A 22 -20.53 10.87 -27.52
CA ARG A 22 -19.72 11.95 -28.12
C ARG A 22 -19.76 13.24 -27.31
N LYS A 23 -20.74 13.39 -26.41
CA LYS A 23 -20.85 14.52 -25.49
C LYS A 23 -20.23 14.20 -24.13
N THR A 24 -20.40 12.97 -23.64
CA THR A 24 -19.85 12.53 -22.36
C THR A 24 -19.67 11.02 -22.30
N SER A 25 -18.53 10.59 -21.78
CA SER A 25 -18.23 9.20 -21.40
C SER A 25 -18.14 9.03 -19.88
N THR A 26 -18.44 10.06 -19.09
CA THR A 26 -18.11 10.12 -17.66
C THR A 26 -19.36 10.30 -16.80
N TYR A 27 -19.92 11.51 -16.81
CA TYR A 27 -21.08 11.90 -16.01
C TYR A 27 -22.23 12.35 -16.89
N CYS A 28 -23.44 12.25 -16.35
CA CYS A 28 -24.65 12.75 -16.99
C CYS A 28 -24.58 14.25 -17.27
N THR A 29 -24.96 14.65 -18.48
CA THR A 29 -25.02 16.07 -18.89
C THR A 29 -26.09 16.88 -18.17
N GLU A 30 -27.10 16.22 -17.59
CA GLU A 30 -28.24 16.90 -16.92
C GLU A 30 -28.02 17.06 -15.41
N CYS A 31 -27.59 16.00 -14.72
CA CYS A 31 -27.51 16.00 -13.25
C CYS A 31 -26.13 15.66 -12.68
N GLY A 32 -25.13 15.37 -13.52
CA GLY A 32 -23.78 15.04 -13.07
C GLY A 32 -23.63 13.66 -12.39
N SER A 33 -24.69 12.85 -12.32
CA SER A 33 -24.62 11.47 -11.78
C SER A 33 -23.99 10.49 -12.77
N VAL A 34 -23.65 9.29 -12.30
CA VAL A 34 -23.00 8.25 -13.10
C VAL A 34 -23.93 7.66 -14.18
N LEU A 35 -23.31 7.16 -15.25
CA LEU A 35 -23.99 6.54 -16.38
C LEU A 35 -23.92 5.01 -16.31
N THR A 36 -24.87 4.35 -16.98
CA THR A 36 -24.87 2.91 -17.28
C THR A 36 -25.10 2.69 -18.77
N VAL A 37 -24.56 1.61 -19.32
CA VAL A 37 -24.89 1.12 -20.66
C VAL A 37 -26.13 0.22 -20.58
N ASP A 38 -27.18 0.50 -21.34
CA ASP A 38 -28.31 -0.42 -21.47
C ASP A 38 -28.36 -0.95 -22.91
N TYR A 39 -28.17 -2.25 -23.10
CA TYR A 39 -28.28 -2.88 -24.43
C TYR A 39 -29.75 -3.03 -24.83
N HIS A 40 -30.04 -2.83 -26.12
CA HIS A 40 -31.41 -2.90 -26.65
C HIS A 40 -31.96 -4.33 -26.68
N GLU A 41 -31.07 -5.31 -26.74
CA GLU A 41 -31.38 -6.74 -26.81
C GLU A 41 -30.42 -7.51 -25.91
N SER A 42 -30.93 -8.52 -25.20
CA SER A 42 -30.12 -9.50 -24.48
C SER A 42 -29.52 -10.51 -25.45
N ARG A 43 -28.24 -10.87 -25.25
CA ARG A 43 -27.52 -11.88 -26.05
C ARG A 43 -26.85 -12.91 -25.17
N LYS A 44 -26.59 -14.10 -25.73
CA LYS A 44 -25.87 -15.17 -25.01
C LYS A 44 -24.39 -14.82 -24.90
N GLU A 45 -23.84 -14.26 -25.97
CA GLU A 45 -22.46 -13.79 -26.03
C GLU A 45 -22.35 -12.43 -25.34
N ILE A 46 -21.18 -12.19 -24.73
CA ILE A 46 -20.88 -10.91 -24.10
C ILE A 46 -20.99 -9.75 -25.11
N GLN A 47 -21.68 -8.70 -24.71
CA GLN A 47 -21.79 -7.46 -25.47
C GLN A 47 -20.83 -6.40 -24.93
N TYR A 48 -20.19 -5.67 -25.82
CA TYR A 48 -19.41 -4.48 -25.51
C TYR A 48 -19.99 -3.28 -26.27
N PRO A 49 -19.91 -2.06 -25.70
CA PRO A 49 -20.42 -0.86 -26.33
C PRO A 49 -19.37 -0.33 -27.34
N LEU A 50 -19.00 -1.14 -28.32
CA LEU A 50 -18.02 -0.83 -29.37
C LEU A 50 -18.60 -1.24 -30.72
N ASN A 51 -18.34 -0.45 -31.76
CA ASN A 51 -18.69 -0.77 -33.15
C ASN A 51 -17.90 -1.98 -33.65
N THR A 52 -16.65 -2.10 -33.23
CA THR A 52 -15.78 -3.23 -33.55
C THR A 52 -14.87 -3.48 -32.36
N LEU A 53 -14.97 -4.68 -31.80
CA LEU A 53 -14.08 -5.15 -30.73
C LEU A 53 -12.81 -5.71 -31.37
N LEU A 54 -11.66 -5.12 -31.07
CA LEU A 54 -10.37 -5.76 -31.31
C LEU A 54 -10.12 -6.79 -30.20
N PRO A 55 -9.56 -7.97 -30.51
CA PRO A 55 -9.19 -8.96 -29.50
C PRO A 55 -8.28 -8.37 -28.42
N ASP A 56 -8.38 -8.89 -27.19
CA ASP A 56 -7.49 -8.48 -26.10
C ASP A 56 -6.03 -8.80 -26.45
N PRO A 57 -5.18 -7.78 -26.62
CA PRO A 57 -3.82 -8.01 -27.06
C PRO A 57 -2.88 -8.45 -25.95
N LEU A 58 -3.24 -8.18 -24.70
CA LEU A 58 -2.37 -8.42 -23.55
C LEU A 58 -2.80 -9.67 -22.77
N LYS A 59 -4.09 -10.00 -22.79
CA LYS A 59 -4.64 -11.17 -22.10
C LYS A 59 -4.88 -12.33 -23.06
N HIS A 60 -4.20 -13.45 -22.80
CA HIS A 60 -4.31 -14.65 -23.63
C HIS A 60 -5.20 -15.73 -23.01
N ASP A 61 -5.24 -15.82 -21.69
CA ASP A 61 -5.96 -16.87 -20.96
C ASP A 61 -6.93 -16.28 -19.93
N ALA A 62 -7.95 -17.07 -19.59
CA ALA A 62 -8.82 -16.78 -18.46
C ALA A 62 -8.02 -16.80 -17.16
N THR A 63 -8.29 -15.89 -16.23
CA THR A 63 -7.64 -15.89 -14.93
C THR A 63 -8.03 -17.14 -14.14
N THR A 64 -7.15 -17.65 -13.29
CA THR A 64 -7.39 -18.92 -12.61
C THR A 64 -8.60 -18.84 -11.68
N LEU A 65 -9.50 -19.83 -11.78
CA LEU A 65 -10.49 -20.15 -10.76
C LEU A 65 -9.94 -21.30 -9.91
N ARG A 66 -9.61 -21.02 -8.65
CA ARG A 66 -8.91 -21.96 -7.78
C ARG A 66 -9.75 -22.32 -6.57
N ARG A 67 -9.85 -23.62 -6.25
CA ARG A 67 -10.36 -24.07 -4.95
C ARG A 67 -9.30 -23.85 -3.87
N LEU A 68 -9.68 -23.19 -2.79
CA LEU A 68 -8.84 -22.92 -1.62
C LEU A 68 -8.97 -24.11 -0.66
N SER A 69 -8.25 -25.20 -0.95
CA SER A 69 -8.54 -26.51 -0.34
C SER A 69 -8.24 -26.55 1.16
N ARG A 70 -7.14 -25.91 1.61
CA ARG A 70 -6.75 -25.90 3.03
C ARG A 70 -7.64 -24.96 3.83
N LEU A 71 -7.96 -23.78 3.27
CA LEU A 71 -8.92 -22.87 3.91
C LEU A 71 -10.33 -23.47 3.95
N SER A 72 -10.73 -24.22 2.91
CA SER A 72 -12.01 -24.92 2.88
C SER A 72 -12.14 -25.93 4.02
N GLU A 73 -11.08 -26.73 4.23
CA GLU A 73 -11.01 -27.69 5.33
C GLU A 73 -11.01 -26.99 6.69
N LEU A 74 -10.18 -25.95 6.86
CA LEU A 74 -10.03 -25.19 8.10
C LEU A 74 -11.36 -24.58 8.58
N TYR A 75 -12.14 -24.02 7.65
CA TYR A 75 -13.37 -23.29 7.99
C TYR A 75 -14.66 -24.09 7.77
N GLY A 76 -14.57 -25.30 7.22
CA GLY A 76 -15.73 -26.15 6.93
C GLY A 76 -16.69 -25.52 5.92
N ALA A 77 -16.17 -24.90 4.86
CA ALA A 77 -16.91 -24.28 3.76
C ALA A 77 -16.24 -24.61 2.43
N ASP A 78 -16.94 -24.54 1.29
CA ASP A 78 -16.33 -24.78 -0.02
C ASP A 78 -15.85 -23.45 -0.61
N LEU A 79 -14.58 -23.13 -0.38
CA LEU A 79 -13.98 -21.84 -0.69
C LEU A 79 -13.24 -21.88 -2.03
N TYR A 80 -13.50 -20.87 -2.86
CA TYR A 80 -12.82 -20.64 -4.13
C TYR A 80 -12.28 -19.22 -4.20
N ALA A 81 -11.28 -19.00 -5.04
CA ALA A 81 -10.78 -17.69 -5.40
C ALA A 81 -10.75 -17.53 -6.92
N LYS A 82 -11.12 -16.34 -7.39
CA LYS A 82 -10.87 -15.91 -8.76
C LYS A 82 -9.65 -14.98 -8.76
N LEU A 83 -8.57 -15.42 -9.39
CA LEU A 83 -7.24 -14.82 -9.29
C LEU A 83 -7.04 -13.69 -10.31
N GLU A 84 -7.69 -12.55 -10.10
CA GLU A 84 -7.54 -11.38 -10.97
C GLU A 84 -6.14 -10.74 -10.94
N LEU A 85 -5.29 -11.18 -10.00
CA LEU A 85 -3.85 -10.89 -9.95
C LEU A 85 -3.05 -11.47 -11.12
N GLU A 86 -3.62 -12.38 -11.90
CA GLU A 86 -2.99 -12.99 -13.08
C GLU A 86 -3.25 -12.23 -14.39
N ASN A 87 -4.05 -11.16 -14.35
CA ASN A 87 -4.19 -10.28 -15.50
C ASN A 87 -2.83 -9.62 -15.84
N PRO A 88 -2.61 -9.12 -17.08
CA PRO A 88 -1.30 -8.70 -17.58
C PRO A 88 -0.54 -7.67 -16.73
N THR A 89 -1.25 -6.70 -16.14
CA THR A 89 -0.64 -5.71 -15.23
C THR A 89 -0.69 -6.13 -13.77
N GLY A 90 -1.18 -7.33 -13.48
CA GLY A 90 -1.29 -7.91 -12.15
C GLY A 90 -2.55 -7.49 -11.38
N CYS A 91 -3.62 -7.05 -12.05
CA CYS A 91 -4.88 -6.68 -11.40
C CYS A 91 -6.11 -6.70 -12.33
N PHE A 92 -7.31 -6.75 -11.71
CA PHE A 92 -8.61 -6.77 -12.41
C PHE A 92 -8.91 -5.55 -13.29
N LYS A 93 -8.20 -4.42 -13.10
CA LYS A 93 -8.47 -3.18 -13.85
C LYS A 93 -8.25 -3.36 -15.35
N ASP A 94 -7.45 -4.34 -15.75
CA ASP A 94 -7.14 -4.70 -17.14
C ASP A 94 -8.39 -4.98 -17.97
N ARG A 95 -9.35 -5.72 -17.40
CA ARG A 95 -10.63 -6.01 -18.05
C ARG A 95 -11.33 -4.73 -18.53
N GLY A 96 -11.31 -3.71 -17.67
CA GLY A 96 -11.93 -2.42 -17.94
C GLY A 96 -11.11 -1.55 -18.88
N SER A 97 -9.80 -1.48 -18.67
CA SER A 97 -8.89 -0.66 -19.49
C SER A 97 -8.85 -1.14 -20.95
N PHE A 98 -8.98 -2.46 -21.18
CA PHE A 98 -9.13 -3.07 -22.51
C PHE A 98 -10.27 -2.44 -23.32
N VAL A 99 -11.45 -2.26 -22.71
CA VAL A 99 -12.61 -1.66 -23.37
C VAL A 99 -12.50 -0.13 -23.43
N GLU A 100 -12.04 0.47 -22.34
CA GLU A 100 -11.95 1.93 -22.22
C GLU A 100 -10.98 2.54 -23.25
N VAL A 101 -9.80 1.94 -23.45
CA VAL A 101 -8.82 2.41 -24.43
C VAL A 101 -9.34 2.24 -25.86
N GLN A 102 -10.00 1.13 -26.18
CA GLN A 102 -10.63 0.97 -27.50
C GLN A 102 -11.76 1.97 -27.73
N LYS A 103 -12.54 2.29 -26.70
CA LYS A 103 -13.55 3.34 -26.79
C LYS A 103 -12.92 4.71 -27.05
N ALA A 104 -11.77 5.02 -26.44
CA ALA A 104 -11.03 6.24 -26.73
C ALA A 104 -10.63 6.33 -28.23
N LEU A 105 -10.13 5.23 -28.80
CA LEU A 105 -9.79 5.15 -30.23
C LEU A 105 -11.02 5.30 -31.13
N GLU A 106 -12.13 4.64 -30.80
CA GLU A 106 -13.38 4.72 -31.56
C GLU A 106 -13.95 6.14 -31.59
N LEU A 107 -13.84 6.86 -30.47
CA LEU A 107 -14.23 8.27 -30.38
C LEU A 107 -13.22 9.21 -31.04
N GLY A 108 -12.09 8.68 -31.54
CA GLY A 108 -11.06 9.44 -32.22
C GLY A 108 -10.25 10.34 -31.30
N ALA A 109 -10.05 9.97 -30.03
CA ALA A 109 -9.27 10.75 -29.08
C ALA A 109 -7.77 10.76 -29.45
N ASP A 110 -7.12 11.91 -29.31
CA ASP A 110 -5.69 12.10 -29.59
C ASP A 110 -4.81 11.54 -28.48
N ALA A 111 -5.35 11.43 -27.26
CA ALA A 111 -4.68 10.87 -26.09
C ALA A 111 -5.70 10.38 -25.05
N ILE A 112 -5.21 9.62 -24.08
CA ILE A 112 -5.95 9.25 -22.87
C ILE A 112 -5.31 9.87 -21.64
N CYS A 113 -6.12 10.33 -20.69
CA CYS A 113 -5.64 10.89 -19.43
C CYS A 113 -6.43 10.35 -18.24
N LEU A 114 -5.75 10.27 -17.09
CA LEU A 114 -6.39 9.90 -15.81
C LEU A 114 -5.61 10.43 -14.61
N ALA A 115 -6.33 10.65 -13.51
CA ALA A 115 -5.74 10.87 -12.20
C ALA A 115 -5.76 9.54 -11.41
N SER A 116 -4.59 8.92 -11.22
CA SER A 116 -4.47 7.67 -10.46
C SER A 116 -3.02 7.41 -10.07
N THR A 117 -2.80 6.87 -8.87
CA THR A 117 -1.45 6.54 -8.35
C THR A 117 -1.20 5.04 -8.25
N GLY A 118 -2.05 4.19 -8.83
CA GLY A 118 -2.02 2.73 -8.58
C GLY A 118 -2.46 1.86 -9.76
N ASN A 119 -3.18 0.80 -9.44
CA ASN A 119 -3.57 -0.27 -10.39
C ASN A 119 -4.21 0.25 -11.68
N MET A 120 -5.04 1.29 -11.61
CA MET A 120 -5.68 1.88 -12.79
C MET A 120 -4.68 2.60 -13.69
N ALA A 121 -3.75 3.39 -13.14
CA ALA A 121 -2.69 4.05 -13.91
C ALA A 121 -1.86 3.04 -14.70
N ALA A 122 -1.38 1.98 -14.03
CA ALA A 122 -0.58 0.94 -14.67
C ALA A 122 -1.37 0.20 -15.77
N SER A 123 -2.63 -0.12 -15.49
CA SER A 123 -3.52 -0.80 -16.43
C SER A 123 -3.79 0.04 -17.68
N VAL A 124 -4.20 1.31 -17.51
CA VAL A 124 -4.46 2.20 -18.66
C VAL A 124 -3.19 2.45 -19.46
N ALA A 125 -2.06 2.68 -18.80
CA ALA A 125 -0.77 2.87 -19.45
C ALA A 125 -0.39 1.65 -20.32
N ALA A 126 -0.55 0.42 -19.83
CA ALA A 126 -0.23 -0.79 -20.57
C ALA A 126 -1.04 -0.94 -21.87
N TYR A 127 -2.37 -0.77 -21.79
CA TYR A 127 -3.23 -0.86 -22.97
C TYR A 127 -3.02 0.34 -23.91
N ALA A 128 -2.83 1.53 -23.38
CA ALA A 128 -2.55 2.73 -24.17
C ALA A 128 -1.22 2.59 -24.96
N CYS A 129 -0.19 2.04 -24.32
CA CYS A 129 1.09 1.72 -24.94
C CYS A 129 0.92 0.75 -26.11
N TYR A 130 0.21 -0.36 -25.91
CA TYR A 130 -0.03 -1.34 -26.96
C TYR A 130 -0.79 -0.75 -28.16
N PHE A 131 -1.87 0.00 -27.88
CA PHE A 131 -2.68 0.64 -28.91
C PHE A 131 -2.09 1.94 -29.46
N LYS A 132 -0.90 2.36 -28.99
CA LYS A 132 -0.17 3.55 -29.43
C LYS A 132 -0.96 4.85 -29.29
N ILE A 133 -1.74 4.97 -28.23
CA ILE A 133 -2.39 6.22 -27.84
C ILE A 133 -1.58 6.86 -26.69
N PRO A 134 -1.18 8.14 -26.80
CA PRO A 134 -0.48 8.83 -25.72
C PRO A 134 -1.26 8.76 -24.41
N CYS A 135 -0.57 8.47 -23.30
CA CYS A 135 -1.17 8.32 -21.97
C CYS A 135 -0.60 9.35 -20.98
N PHE A 136 -1.47 10.17 -20.40
CA PHE A 136 -1.10 11.17 -19.39
C PHE A 136 -1.64 10.79 -18.00
N VAL A 137 -0.74 10.60 -17.04
CA VAL A 137 -1.10 10.19 -15.67
C VAL A 137 -0.84 11.34 -14.70
N PHE A 138 -1.91 11.89 -14.11
CA PHE A 138 -1.84 12.98 -13.14
C PHE A 138 -1.71 12.41 -11.72
N VAL A 139 -0.66 12.83 -11.01
CA VAL A 139 -0.38 12.36 -9.64
C VAL A 139 0.13 13.48 -8.74
N PRO A 140 -0.11 13.43 -7.41
CA PRO A 140 0.50 14.36 -6.47
C PRO A 140 2.03 14.31 -6.51
N GLU A 141 2.71 15.43 -6.25
CA GLU A 141 4.18 15.54 -6.25
C GLU A 141 4.87 14.54 -5.31
N LYS A 142 4.19 14.19 -4.20
CA LYS A 142 4.67 13.27 -3.16
C LYS A 142 4.39 11.79 -3.46
N THR A 143 3.87 11.46 -4.64
CA THR A 143 3.58 10.07 -4.99
C THR A 143 4.88 9.27 -5.09
N PRO A 144 5.03 8.15 -4.37
CA PRO A 144 6.24 7.33 -4.42
C PRO A 144 6.52 6.79 -5.82
N GLU A 145 7.77 6.88 -6.28
CA GLU A 145 8.19 6.38 -7.60
C GLU A 145 7.89 4.89 -7.79
N THR A 146 7.98 4.11 -6.72
CA THR A 146 7.69 2.67 -6.75
C THR A 146 6.24 2.37 -7.18
N LYS A 147 5.29 3.26 -6.90
CA LYS A 147 3.90 3.14 -7.38
C LYS A 147 3.74 3.54 -8.84
N LEU A 148 4.61 4.42 -9.33
CA LEU A 148 4.59 4.95 -10.70
C LEU A 148 5.34 4.06 -11.69
N ALA A 149 6.28 3.24 -11.20
CA ALA A 149 7.20 2.44 -12.00
C ALA A 149 6.52 1.67 -13.15
N GLN A 150 5.40 0.99 -12.91
CA GLN A 150 4.67 0.27 -13.97
C GLN A 150 4.13 1.22 -15.05
N SER A 151 3.55 2.35 -14.67
CA SER A 151 3.03 3.32 -15.65
C SER A 151 4.17 3.95 -16.46
N THR A 152 5.28 4.28 -15.80
CA THR A 152 6.46 4.86 -16.44
C THR A 152 7.10 3.93 -17.48
N ILE A 153 7.25 2.64 -17.16
CA ILE A 153 7.85 1.68 -18.11
C ILE A 153 6.94 1.38 -19.32
N TYR A 154 5.63 1.57 -19.17
CA TYR A 154 4.67 1.56 -20.28
C TYR A 154 4.59 2.89 -21.05
N ASP A 155 5.61 3.74 -20.93
CA ASP A 155 5.75 5.00 -21.67
C ASP A 155 4.62 6.02 -21.39
N ALA A 156 3.96 5.91 -20.23
CA ALA A 156 3.01 6.94 -19.81
C ALA A 156 3.75 8.21 -19.36
N THR A 157 3.26 9.37 -19.80
CA THR A 157 3.75 10.66 -19.35
C THR A 157 3.20 10.94 -17.95
N ILE A 158 4.07 10.87 -16.96
CA ILE A 158 3.72 11.15 -15.56
C ILE A 158 3.74 12.66 -15.30
N ILE A 159 2.60 13.23 -14.95
CA ILE A 159 2.41 14.64 -14.64
C ILE A 159 2.26 14.81 -13.13
N LYS A 160 3.35 15.23 -12.48
CA LYS A 160 3.36 15.51 -11.04
C LYS A 160 2.81 16.90 -10.76
N ILE A 161 1.73 16.96 -9.98
CA ILE A 161 1.05 18.20 -9.60
C ILE A 161 1.39 18.56 -8.15
N LYS A 162 1.73 19.83 -7.91
CA LYS A 162 1.83 20.39 -6.56
C LYS A 162 0.43 20.52 -5.96
N GLY A 163 0.07 19.62 -5.06
CA GLY A 163 -1.27 19.56 -4.47
C GLY A 163 -1.62 18.16 -4.00
N ASP A 164 -2.87 18.00 -3.58
CA ASP A 164 -3.44 16.71 -3.19
C ASP A 164 -4.02 15.96 -4.40
N PHE A 165 -4.56 14.77 -4.15
CA PHE A 165 -5.17 13.93 -5.19
C PHE A 165 -6.41 14.60 -5.83
N LYS A 166 -7.17 15.36 -5.03
CA LYS A 166 -8.35 16.09 -5.52
C LYS A 166 -7.98 17.14 -6.57
N MET A 167 -6.89 17.88 -6.34
CA MET A 167 -6.36 18.82 -7.34
C MET A 167 -5.96 18.09 -8.63
N CYS A 168 -5.35 16.91 -8.53
CA CYS A 168 -4.99 16.11 -9.70
C CYS A 168 -6.22 15.69 -10.51
N GLU A 169 -7.30 15.28 -9.86
CA GLU A 169 -8.55 14.91 -10.54
C GLU A 169 -9.20 16.10 -11.26
N ILE A 170 -9.25 17.26 -10.60
CA ILE A 170 -9.81 18.49 -11.18
C ILE A 170 -9.01 18.88 -12.43
N LEU A 171 -7.69 18.98 -12.33
CA LEU A 171 -6.83 19.37 -13.45
C LEU A 171 -6.85 18.33 -14.57
N CYS A 172 -6.89 17.04 -14.27
CA CYS A 172 -7.01 16.00 -15.28
C CYS A 172 -8.33 16.12 -16.07
N ARG A 173 -9.43 16.44 -15.39
CA ARG A 173 -10.74 16.66 -16.02
C ARG A 173 -10.77 17.92 -16.88
N GLU A 174 -10.14 19.01 -16.43
CA GLU A 174 -9.99 20.24 -17.22
C GLU A 174 -9.08 20.01 -18.43
N PHE A 175 -7.97 19.29 -18.25
CA PHE A 175 -7.08 18.88 -19.32
C PHE A 175 -7.82 18.06 -20.37
N ALA A 176 -8.61 17.07 -19.94
CA ALA A 176 -9.44 16.28 -20.84
C ALA A 176 -10.38 17.11 -21.72
N LYS A 177 -10.96 18.20 -21.16
CA LYS A 177 -11.84 19.12 -21.88
C LYS A 177 -11.10 20.14 -22.76
N SER A 178 -9.83 20.39 -22.47
CA SER A 178 -9.01 21.39 -23.17
C SER A 178 -8.55 20.94 -24.56
N GLY A 179 -8.53 19.63 -24.79
CA GLY A 179 -8.16 19.00 -26.05
C GLY A 179 -9.11 17.84 -26.37
N ASN A 180 -8.78 17.11 -27.42
CA ASN A 180 -9.50 15.89 -27.80
C ASN A 180 -8.93 14.69 -27.04
N TYR A 181 -9.00 14.72 -25.71
CA TYR A 181 -8.44 13.67 -24.85
C TYR A 181 -9.54 12.89 -24.12
N TYR A 182 -9.40 11.58 -24.08
CA TYR A 182 -10.33 10.71 -23.36
C TYR A 182 -9.98 10.69 -21.87
N LEU A 183 -10.97 11.00 -21.01
CA LEU A 183 -10.82 10.88 -19.56
C LEU A 183 -11.13 9.44 -19.11
N ALA A 184 -10.09 8.70 -18.76
CA ALA A 184 -10.20 7.35 -18.19
C ALA A 184 -10.50 7.40 -16.68
N GLY A 185 -11.27 6.43 -16.20
CA GLY A 185 -11.62 6.35 -14.79
C GLY A 185 -12.59 5.21 -14.48
N ASP A 186 -13.09 5.19 -13.25
CA ASP A 186 -14.19 4.30 -12.83
C ASP A 186 -15.54 4.82 -13.38
N TYR A 187 -15.63 4.90 -14.72
CA TYR A 187 -16.76 5.39 -15.51
C TYR A 187 -17.46 4.27 -16.29
N VAL A 188 -18.49 4.65 -17.07
CA VAL A 188 -19.46 3.74 -17.68
C VAL A 188 -18.85 2.65 -18.56
N PHE A 189 -17.82 2.96 -19.36
CA PHE A 189 -17.22 1.99 -20.27
C PHE A 189 -16.27 1.01 -19.60
N ARG A 190 -15.62 1.42 -18.50
CA ARG A 190 -14.78 0.52 -17.69
C ARG A 190 -15.60 -0.61 -17.07
N GLN A 191 -16.82 -0.31 -16.64
CA GLN A 191 -17.77 -1.30 -16.11
C GLN A 191 -18.06 -2.40 -17.14
N GLU A 192 -18.21 -2.04 -18.43
CA GLU A 192 -18.49 -3.00 -19.50
C GLU A 192 -17.33 -3.95 -19.79
N GLY A 193 -16.09 -3.52 -19.55
CA GLY A 193 -14.95 -4.43 -19.58
C GLY A 193 -14.92 -5.36 -18.37
N GLN A 194 -15.12 -4.81 -17.16
CA GLN A 194 -15.06 -5.57 -15.91
C GLN A 194 -16.15 -6.65 -15.80
N LYS A 195 -17.31 -6.49 -16.45
CA LYS A 195 -18.37 -7.50 -16.42
C LYS A 195 -17.97 -8.83 -17.09
N SER A 196 -16.92 -8.82 -17.92
CA SER A 196 -16.32 -10.02 -18.51
C SER A 196 -15.89 -11.04 -17.44
N PHE A 197 -15.64 -10.60 -16.20
CA PHE A 197 -15.43 -11.48 -15.06
C PHE A 197 -16.54 -12.55 -14.95
N SER A 198 -17.81 -12.15 -15.03
CA SER A 198 -18.94 -13.06 -14.79
C SER A 198 -19.14 -14.03 -15.95
N TYR A 199 -18.90 -13.58 -17.18
CA TYR A 199 -18.91 -14.43 -18.38
C TYR A 199 -17.77 -15.45 -18.34
N GLU A 200 -16.56 -15.01 -18.00
CA GLU A 200 -15.40 -15.90 -17.90
C GLU A 200 -15.59 -16.93 -16.78
N LEU A 201 -16.17 -16.54 -15.64
CA LEU A 201 -16.50 -17.47 -14.57
C LEU A 201 -17.54 -18.51 -15.01
N PHE A 202 -18.54 -18.10 -15.80
CA PHE A 202 -19.54 -19.00 -16.38
C PHE A 202 -18.93 -19.98 -17.39
N GLU A 203 -18.00 -19.53 -18.22
CA GLU A 203 -17.27 -20.38 -19.17
C GLU A 203 -16.36 -21.40 -18.47
N GLN A 204 -15.85 -21.07 -17.28
CA GLN A 204 -15.00 -21.96 -16.48
C GLN A 204 -15.78 -23.04 -15.70
N GLY A 205 -17.10 -22.99 -15.68
CA GLY A 205 -17.94 -24.04 -15.09
C GLY A 205 -19.21 -23.50 -14.39
N PRO A 206 -19.91 -24.37 -13.63
CA PRO A 206 -21.11 -23.97 -12.90
C PRO A 206 -20.86 -22.81 -11.93
N VAL A 207 -21.74 -21.81 -11.98
CA VAL A 207 -21.70 -20.61 -11.11
C VAL A 207 -22.63 -20.73 -9.91
N ASP A 208 -22.78 -21.93 -9.37
CA ASP A 208 -23.65 -22.30 -8.24
C ASP A 208 -23.14 -21.86 -6.86
N TYR A 209 -22.37 -20.76 -6.81
CA TYR A 209 -21.90 -20.16 -5.57
C TYR A 209 -23.08 -19.62 -4.76
N ASP A 210 -23.02 -19.79 -3.44
CA ASP A 210 -23.96 -19.16 -2.51
C ASP A 210 -23.59 -17.68 -2.31
N TYR A 211 -22.29 -17.39 -2.16
CA TYR A 211 -21.79 -16.06 -1.91
C TYR A 211 -20.58 -15.70 -2.78
N ILE A 212 -20.54 -14.47 -3.28
CA ILE A 212 -19.35 -13.87 -3.92
C ILE A 212 -18.91 -12.66 -3.11
N PHE A 213 -17.71 -12.73 -2.54
CA PHE A 213 -17.10 -11.65 -1.76
C PHE A 213 -16.29 -10.75 -2.68
N VAL A 214 -16.66 -9.47 -2.71
CA VAL A 214 -16.03 -8.47 -3.57
C VAL A 214 -15.52 -7.31 -2.71
N PRO A 215 -14.18 -7.06 -2.69
CA PRO A 215 -13.63 -5.85 -2.11
C PRO A 215 -14.17 -4.60 -2.81
N VAL A 216 -14.61 -3.60 -2.06
CA VAL A 216 -15.26 -2.41 -2.63
C VAL A 216 -14.49 -1.13 -2.30
N GLY A 217 -13.99 -0.45 -3.34
CA GLY A 217 -13.59 0.96 -3.29
C GLY A 217 -14.67 1.84 -3.88
N ALA A 218 -14.51 2.22 -5.16
CA ALA A 218 -15.48 3.04 -5.90
C ALA A 218 -16.85 2.38 -6.17
N GLY A 219 -16.94 1.04 -6.09
CA GLY A 219 -18.17 0.27 -6.39
C GLY A 219 -18.24 -0.33 -7.79
N THR A 220 -17.44 0.18 -8.74
CA THR A 220 -17.53 -0.17 -10.18
C THR A 220 -17.33 -1.66 -10.45
N ASN A 221 -16.38 -2.31 -9.77
CA ASN A 221 -16.12 -3.73 -9.98
C ASN A 221 -17.31 -4.62 -9.55
N LEU A 222 -17.87 -4.37 -8.36
CA LEU A 222 -19.04 -5.12 -7.88
C LEU A 222 -20.23 -4.88 -8.81
N ALA A 223 -20.47 -3.63 -9.20
CA ALA A 223 -21.52 -3.27 -10.15
C ALA A 223 -21.33 -3.96 -11.53
N ALA A 224 -20.09 -4.08 -12.00
CA ALA A 224 -19.75 -4.77 -13.24
C ALA A 224 -20.00 -6.27 -13.16
N ILE A 225 -19.52 -6.92 -12.10
CA ILE A 225 -19.72 -8.36 -11.88
C ILE A 225 -21.22 -8.66 -11.77
N TYR A 226 -21.96 -7.88 -10.98
CA TYR A 226 -23.42 -7.99 -10.87
C TYR A 226 -24.10 -7.86 -12.23
N LYS A 227 -23.73 -6.84 -13.02
CA LYS A 227 -24.25 -6.64 -14.36
C LYS A 227 -24.02 -7.84 -15.27
N GLY A 228 -22.82 -8.41 -15.27
CA GLY A 228 -22.51 -9.59 -16.09
C GLY A 228 -23.40 -10.79 -15.74
N PHE A 229 -23.65 -11.04 -14.44
CA PHE A 229 -24.60 -12.08 -14.03
C PHE A 229 -26.05 -11.76 -14.39
N LYS A 230 -26.46 -10.49 -14.30
CA LYS A 230 -27.80 -10.04 -14.71
C LYS A 230 -28.02 -10.29 -16.20
N GLU A 231 -27.06 -9.92 -17.04
CA GLU A 231 -27.10 -10.18 -18.49
C GLU A 231 -27.15 -11.68 -18.81
N LEU A 232 -26.31 -12.50 -18.16
CA LEU A 232 -26.35 -13.96 -18.32
C LEU A 232 -27.71 -14.56 -17.92
N LYS A 233 -28.34 -14.04 -16.85
CA LYS A 233 -29.66 -14.48 -16.41
C LYS A 233 -30.74 -14.04 -17.39
N ASP A 234 -30.70 -12.80 -17.86
CA ASP A 234 -31.66 -12.26 -18.83
C ASP A 234 -31.56 -12.99 -20.19
N ALA A 235 -30.37 -13.46 -20.56
CA ALA A 235 -30.12 -14.32 -21.71
C ALA A 235 -30.46 -15.81 -21.48
N GLY A 236 -30.97 -16.16 -20.29
CA GLY A 236 -31.34 -17.54 -19.92
C GLY A 236 -30.15 -18.50 -19.79
N GLN A 237 -28.92 -18.01 -19.65
CA GLN A 237 -27.72 -18.84 -19.45
C GLN A 237 -27.61 -19.39 -18.03
N ILE A 238 -28.15 -18.65 -17.06
CA ILE A 238 -28.17 -19.05 -15.65
C ILE A 238 -29.56 -18.82 -15.05
N THR A 239 -29.91 -19.59 -14.02
CA THR A 239 -31.22 -19.49 -13.36
C THR A 239 -31.19 -18.64 -12.09
N ARG A 240 -30.02 -18.48 -11.46
CA ARG A 240 -29.82 -17.70 -10.24
C ARG A 240 -28.56 -16.85 -10.32
N ILE A 241 -28.58 -15.70 -9.66
CA ILE A 241 -27.40 -14.87 -9.40
C ILE A 241 -26.96 -15.16 -7.96
N PRO A 242 -25.67 -15.44 -7.69
CA PRO A 242 -25.15 -15.60 -6.33
C PRO A 242 -25.38 -14.35 -5.45
N SER A 243 -25.49 -14.53 -4.14
CA SER A 243 -25.59 -13.39 -3.21
C SER A 243 -24.24 -12.67 -3.12
N PHE A 244 -24.23 -11.35 -3.32
CA PHE A 244 -23.01 -10.56 -3.21
C PHE A 244 -22.69 -10.23 -1.75
N VAL A 245 -21.41 -10.24 -1.39
CA VAL A 245 -20.90 -9.76 -0.11
C VAL A 245 -19.93 -8.60 -0.38
N ALA A 246 -20.39 -7.37 -0.13
CA ALA A 246 -19.57 -6.17 -0.26
C ALA A 246 -18.68 -6.02 0.97
N VAL A 247 -17.37 -5.95 0.77
CA VAL A 247 -16.42 -5.91 1.90
C VAL A 247 -15.48 -4.71 1.81
N GLN A 248 -15.26 -4.04 2.94
CA GLN A 248 -14.40 -2.85 3.03
C GLN A 248 -13.51 -2.89 4.29
N PRO A 249 -12.38 -2.16 4.30
CA PRO A 249 -11.68 -1.86 5.53
C PRO A 249 -12.57 -1.00 6.44
N GLU A 250 -12.54 -1.23 7.75
CA GLU A 250 -13.33 -0.46 8.71
C GLU A 250 -13.05 1.05 8.62
N GLN A 251 -11.78 1.41 8.42
CA GLN A 251 -11.32 2.80 8.29
C GLN A 251 -11.61 3.42 6.89
N SER A 252 -12.14 2.63 5.94
CA SER A 252 -12.54 3.08 4.60
C SER A 252 -13.84 2.40 4.15
N SER A 253 -14.89 2.58 4.94
CA SER A 253 -16.15 1.83 4.84
C SER A 253 -17.41 2.62 4.37
N PRO A 254 -17.34 3.67 3.53
CA PRO A 254 -18.53 4.48 3.18
C PRO A 254 -19.62 3.68 2.43
N VAL A 255 -19.26 2.63 1.68
CA VAL A 255 -20.25 1.78 0.99
C VAL A 255 -20.97 0.88 1.98
N VAL A 256 -20.26 0.24 2.91
CA VAL A 256 -20.88 -0.60 3.94
C VAL A 256 -21.80 0.24 4.82
N GLU A 257 -21.34 1.39 5.31
CA GLU A 257 -22.18 2.33 6.06
C GLU A 257 -23.41 2.78 5.26
N GLY A 258 -23.20 3.11 3.97
CA GLY A 258 -24.28 3.54 3.11
C GLY A 258 -25.32 2.45 2.83
N ILE A 259 -24.92 1.19 2.72
CA ILE A 259 -25.85 0.05 2.57
C ILE A 259 -26.75 -0.05 3.81
N PHE A 260 -26.19 0.07 5.02
CA PHE A 260 -26.97 0.02 6.25
C PHE A 260 -27.90 1.22 6.41
N LYS A 261 -27.43 2.43 6.08
CA LYS A 261 -28.21 3.67 6.16
C LYS A 261 -29.16 3.88 4.97
N LYS A 262 -29.01 3.10 3.89
CA LYS A 262 -29.73 3.22 2.61
C LYS A 262 -29.54 4.58 1.93
N GLU A 263 -28.35 5.17 2.08
CA GLU A 263 -27.98 6.45 1.49
C GLU A 263 -26.49 6.48 1.14
N LYS A 264 -26.08 7.32 0.19
CA LYS A 264 -24.66 7.45 -0.17
C LYS A 264 -23.93 8.21 0.94
N ILE A 265 -22.88 7.60 1.48
CA ILE A 265 -21.97 8.23 2.45
C ILE A 265 -20.70 8.69 1.73
N ILE A 266 -20.24 9.89 2.06
CA ILE A 266 -18.97 10.44 1.60
C ILE A 266 -18.12 10.72 2.84
N LYS A 267 -16.85 10.28 2.81
CA LYS A 267 -15.85 10.58 3.84
C LYS A 267 -14.73 11.38 3.21
N ASP A 268 -14.45 12.55 3.78
CA ASP A 268 -13.37 13.43 3.28
C ASP A 268 -11.99 12.80 3.42
N HIS A 269 -11.81 11.97 4.44
CA HIS A 269 -10.57 11.25 4.72
C HIS A 269 -10.85 9.78 5.01
N VAL A 270 -10.07 8.93 4.34
CA VAL A 270 -9.99 7.49 4.61
C VAL A 270 -8.51 7.13 4.74
N ASN A 271 -8.20 6.24 5.67
CA ASN A 271 -6.84 5.81 5.93
C ASN A 271 -6.85 4.30 6.12
N THR A 272 -6.22 3.55 5.23
CA THR A 272 -6.16 2.09 5.29
C THR A 272 -4.95 1.63 4.52
N MET A 273 -4.31 0.53 4.92
CA MET A 273 -3.22 -0.06 4.14
C MET A 273 -3.72 -0.68 2.82
N ALA A 274 -5.02 -0.93 2.71
CA ALA A 274 -5.65 -1.47 1.51
C ALA A 274 -5.92 -0.34 0.49
N ASP A 275 -4.86 0.30 0.01
CA ASP A 275 -4.90 1.47 -0.87
C ASP A 275 -5.84 1.32 -2.08
N ALA A 276 -5.95 0.11 -2.64
CA ALA A 276 -6.80 -0.17 -3.81
C ALA A 276 -8.31 0.03 -3.56
N VAL A 277 -8.74 0.05 -2.29
CA VAL A 277 -10.12 0.29 -1.86
C VAL A 277 -10.26 1.51 -0.95
N ALA A 278 -9.20 2.31 -0.80
CA ALA A 278 -9.17 3.54 0.00
C ALA A 278 -9.94 4.68 -0.70
N VAL A 279 -11.26 4.58 -0.79
CA VAL A 279 -12.13 5.53 -1.51
C VAL A 279 -13.15 6.13 -0.56
N GLY A 280 -13.07 7.46 -0.36
CA GLY A 280 -13.98 8.22 0.49
C GLY A 280 -15.34 8.55 -0.17
N ASP A 281 -15.34 8.76 -1.49
CA ASP A 281 -16.55 9.02 -2.30
C ASP A 281 -16.80 7.87 -3.29
N PRO A 282 -17.67 6.89 -2.96
CA PRO A 282 -17.94 5.77 -3.85
C PRO A 282 -18.82 6.18 -5.04
N PHE A 283 -18.21 6.27 -6.23
CA PHE A 283 -18.86 6.66 -7.48
C PHE A 283 -20.12 5.84 -7.81
N ASP A 284 -20.02 4.52 -7.75
CA ASP A 284 -21.07 3.58 -8.16
C ASP A 284 -21.90 3.04 -6.99
N PHE A 285 -21.97 3.77 -5.86
CA PHE A 285 -22.69 3.35 -4.66
C PHE A 285 -24.11 2.84 -4.95
N TYR A 286 -24.90 3.57 -5.74
CA TYR A 286 -26.28 3.18 -6.04
C TYR A 286 -26.37 1.88 -6.86
N LYS A 287 -25.40 1.61 -7.74
CA LYS A 287 -25.32 0.34 -8.49
C LYS A 287 -24.95 -0.82 -7.56
N VAL A 288 -24.06 -0.57 -6.59
CA VAL A 288 -23.74 -1.55 -5.54
C VAL A 288 -24.96 -1.84 -4.68
N MET A 289 -25.72 -0.81 -4.29
CA MET A 289 -26.93 -0.97 -3.50
C MET A 289 -28.01 -1.76 -4.26
N GLU A 290 -28.16 -1.56 -5.58
CA GLU A 290 -29.02 -2.41 -6.44
C GLU A 290 -28.58 -3.87 -6.38
N ALA A 291 -27.28 -4.14 -6.61
CA ALA A 291 -26.74 -5.50 -6.57
C ALA A 291 -26.99 -6.21 -5.22
N ILE A 292 -26.76 -5.50 -4.11
CA ILE A 292 -26.99 -6.03 -2.76
C ILE A 292 -28.48 -6.29 -2.53
N LYS A 293 -29.36 -5.37 -2.93
CA LYS A 293 -30.81 -5.56 -2.79
C LYS A 293 -31.32 -6.74 -3.62
N ASP A 294 -30.94 -6.81 -4.89
CA ASP A 294 -31.49 -7.78 -5.85
C ASP A 294 -31.02 -9.21 -5.57
N THR A 295 -29.87 -9.36 -4.89
CA THR A 295 -29.28 -10.67 -4.56
C THR A 295 -29.41 -11.06 -3.09
N ASN A 296 -30.14 -10.27 -2.28
CA ASN A 296 -30.17 -10.39 -0.81
C ASN A 296 -28.75 -10.48 -0.22
N GLY A 297 -27.87 -9.62 -0.75
CA GLY A 297 -26.46 -9.57 -0.40
C GLY A 297 -26.19 -9.05 1.01
N LEU A 298 -24.94 -9.18 1.43
CA LEU A 298 -24.44 -8.79 2.74
C LEU A 298 -23.34 -7.72 2.60
N ALA A 299 -23.05 -7.02 3.69
CA ALA A 299 -21.97 -6.04 3.74
C ALA A 299 -21.21 -6.16 5.07
N PHE A 300 -19.89 -6.22 5.03
CA PHE A 300 -19.04 -6.38 6.22
C PHE A 300 -17.78 -5.52 6.14
N THR A 301 -17.24 -5.20 7.31
CA THR A 301 -15.94 -4.55 7.46
C THR A 301 -14.90 -5.48 8.09
N ALA A 302 -13.63 -5.21 7.81
CA ALA A 302 -12.49 -5.82 8.50
C ALA A 302 -11.55 -4.73 9.03
N THR A 303 -10.96 -4.96 10.20
CA THR A 303 -9.93 -4.10 10.78
C THR A 303 -8.59 -4.28 10.06
N GLU A 304 -7.69 -3.31 10.20
CA GLU A 304 -6.35 -3.37 9.58
C GLU A 304 -5.54 -4.62 10.02
N ASN A 305 -5.69 -5.04 11.29
CA ASN A 305 -5.02 -6.24 11.81
C ASN A 305 -5.60 -7.52 11.19
N GLU A 306 -6.93 -7.61 11.07
CA GLU A 306 -7.59 -8.75 10.42
C GLU A 306 -7.21 -8.86 8.94
N ILE A 307 -7.04 -7.73 8.26
CA ILE A 307 -6.55 -7.67 6.88
C ILE A 307 -5.12 -8.21 6.81
N LEU A 308 -4.20 -7.74 7.67
CA LEU A 308 -2.82 -8.23 7.70
C LEU A 308 -2.75 -9.73 7.97
N GLU A 309 -3.44 -10.20 9.00
CA GLU A 309 -3.50 -11.63 9.33
C GLU A 309 -3.99 -12.46 8.14
N SER A 310 -5.03 -11.98 7.45
CA SER A 310 -5.61 -12.66 6.31
C SER A 310 -4.72 -12.63 5.06
N VAL A 311 -3.89 -11.59 4.86
CA VAL A 311 -2.85 -11.60 3.80
C VAL A 311 -1.88 -12.75 4.04
N LYS A 312 -1.39 -12.91 5.28
CA LYS A 312 -0.46 -14.00 5.61
C LYS A 312 -1.14 -15.36 5.53
N GLU A 313 -2.36 -15.48 6.04
CA GLU A 313 -3.09 -16.75 6.01
C GLU A 313 -3.32 -17.23 4.57
N MET A 314 -3.80 -16.35 3.69
CA MET A 314 -3.94 -16.66 2.25
C MET A 314 -2.61 -17.09 1.62
N THR A 315 -1.51 -16.42 1.99
CA THR A 315 -0.17 -16.71 1.46
C THR A 315 0.39 -18.03 1.99
N VAL A 316 0.28 -18.30 3.29
CA VAL A 316 0.88 -19.47 3.94
C VAL A 316 0.05 -20.72 3.69
N GLU A 317 -1.27 -20.61 3.80
CA GLU A 317 -2.16 -21.75 3.62
C GLU A 317 -2.31 -22.09 2.14
N GLU A 318 -2.52 -21.11 1.26
CA GLU A 318 -2.84 -21.41 -0.15
C GLU A 318 -1.70 -21.08 -1.12
N GLY A 319 -0.60 -20.45 -0.67
CA GLY A 319 0.48 -20.04 -1.56
C GLY A 319 0.09 -18.90 -2.50
N ILE A 320 -0.92 -18.09 -2.14
CA ILE A 320 -1.42 -17.00 -2.98
C ILE A 320 -1.03 -15.67 -2.34
N TYR A 321 -0.06 -14.98 -2.93
CA TYR A 321 0.43 -13.70 -2.42
C TYR A 321 -0.32 -12.52 -3.04
N THR A 322 -1.14 -11.84 -2.25
CA THR A 322 -2.07 -10.80 -2.72
C THR A 322 -1.81 -9.41 -2.12
N GLU A 323 -2.32 -8.36 -2.75
CA GLU A 323 -2.43 -7.04 -2.11
C GLU A 323 -3.40 -7.09 -0.91
N PRO A 324 -3.35 -6.14 0.05
CA PRO A 324 -4.22 -6.18 1.22
C PRO A 324 -5.73 -6.15 0.91
N ALA A 325 -6.15 -5.47 -0.16
CA ALA A 325 -7.56 -5.43 -0.56
C ALA A 325 -8.14 -6.84 -0.85
N CYS A 326 -7.32 -7.76 -1.39
CA CYS A 326 -7.69 -9.14 -1.65
C CYS A 326 -7.88 -9.99 -0.38
N ALA A 327 -7.36 -9.53 0.76
CA ALA A 327 -7.46 -10.26 2.03
C ALA A 327 -8.74 -9.93 2.80
N ILE A 328 -9.42 -8.82 2.48
CA ILE A 328 -10.68 -8.40 3.11
C ILE A 328 -11.80 -9.46 2.98
N PRO A 329 -11.98 -10.14 1.82
CA PRO A 329 -12.91 -11.27 1.71
C PRO A 329 -12.68 -12.37 2.75
N LEU A 330 -11.42 -12.80 2.93
CA LEU A 330 -11.08 -13.81 3.92
C LEU A 330 -11.28 -13.29 5.35
N ALA A 331 -10.83 -12.07 5.64
CA ALA A 331 -11.00 -11.44 6.96
C ALA A 331 -12.47 -11.37 7.38
N THR A 332 -13.32 -10.83 6.52
CA THR A 332 -14.77 -10.70 6.78
C THR A 332 -15.49 -12.04 6.82
N PHE A 333 -15.07 -13.01 5.98
CA PHE A 333 -15.57 -14.38 6.06
C PHE A 333 -15.28 -15.00 7.43
N LYS A 334 -14.04 -14.87 7.93
CA LYS A 334 -13.61 -15.41 9.24
C LYS A 334 -14.43 -14.81 10.39
N ASN A 335 -14.60 -13.50 10.38
CA ASN A 335 -15.40 -12.78 11.39
C ASN A 335 -16.86 -13.23 11.43
N ASN A 336 -17.34 -13.83 10.35
CA ASN A 336 -18.73 -14.26 10.16
C ASN A 336 -18.85 -15.74 9.79
N ALA A 337 -17.88 -16.58 10.20
CA ALA A 337 -17.75 -17.96 9.72
C ALA A 337 -19.01 -18.82 10.00
N ALA A 338 -19.74 -18.54 11.08
CA ALA A 338 -20.99 -19.22 11.40
C ALA A 338 -22.06 -19.06 10.30
N THR A 339 -22.10 -17.91 9.63
CA THR A 339 -23.03 -17.62 8.52
C THR A 339 -22.69 -18.42 7.27
N PHE A 340 -21.40 -18.68 7.04
CA PHE A 340 -20.90 -19.22 5.77
C PHE A 340 -20.47 -20.69 5.84
N ARG A 341 -20.48 -21.30 7.03
CA ARG A 341 -20.16 -22.73 7.18
C ARG A 341 -21.08 -23.59 6.31
N GLY A 342 -20.48 -24.54 5.59
CA GLY A 342 -21.17 -25.42 4.65
C GLY A 342 -21.67 -24.74 3.37
N LYS A 343 -21.32 -23.46 3.14
CA LYS A 343 -21.66 -22.73 1.91
C LYS A 343 -20.54 -22.79 0.89
N LYS A 344 -20.90 -22.60 -0.38
CA LYS A 344 -19.94 -22.42 -1.48
C LYS A 344 -19.67 -20.93 -1.70
N CYS A 345 -18.46 -20.49 -1.41
CA CYS A 345 -18.09 -19.07 -1.43
C CYS A 345 -16.96 -18.80 -2.42
N LEU A 346 -17.07 -17.69 -3.17
CA LEU A 346 -16.02 -17.22 -4.07
C LEU A 346 -15.42 -15.91 -3.55
N PHE A 347 -14.10 -15.85 -3.45
CA PHE A 347 -13.34 -14.64 -3.14
C PHE A 347 -12.77 -14.02 -4.42
N VAL A 348 -13.04 -12.74 -4.65
CA VAL A 348 -12.46 -11.99 -5.77
C VAL A 348 -11.12 -11.39 -5.33
N LEU A 349 -10.00 -11.96 -5.81
CA LEU A 349 -8.66 -11.50 -5.46
C LEU A 349 -8.15 -10.53 -6.54
N THR A 350 -8.39 -9.24 -6.32
CA THR A 350 -8.28 -8.14 -7.28
C THR A 350 -6.88 -7.82 -7.81
N GLY A 351 -5.82 -8.12 -7.06
CA GLY A 351 -4.47 -7.70 -7.41
C GLY A 351 -3.34 -8.44 -6.70
N THR A 352 -2.15 -8.38 -7.31
CA THR A 352 -0.94 -9.07 -6.83
C THR A 352 -0.28 -8.38 -5.64
N GLY A 353 0.22 -9.16 -4.68
CA GLY A 353 0.98 -8.65 -3.54
C GLY A 353 2.32 -8.02 -3.92
N LEU A 354 2.84 -8.30 -5.12
CA LEU A 354 4.12 -7.75 -5.59
C LEU A 354 4.11 -6.21 -5.65
N LYS A 355 2.95 -5.59 -5.85
CA LYS A 355 2.78 -4.12 -5.85
C LYS A 355 2.74 -3.51 -4.45
N SER A 356 2.58 -4.33 -3.42
CA SER A 356 2.40 -3.92 -2.02
C SER A 356 3.50 -4.47 -1.11
N SER A 357 4.66 -4.83 -1.66
CA SER A 357 5.79 -5.39 -0.90
C SER A 357 6.25 -4.49 0.26
N HIS A 358 6.14 -3.17 0.11
CA HIS A 358 6.46 -2.20 1.17
C HIS A 358 5.60 -2.39 2.44
N ILE A 359 4.37 -2.89 2.31
CA ILE A 359 3.50 -3.21 3.45
C ILE A 359 4.09 -4.44 4.18
N VAL A 360 4.42 -5.49 3.44
CA VAL A 360 5.08 -6.68 3.98
C VAL A 360 6.36 -6.32 4.72
N THR A 361 7.22 -5.50 4.14
CA THR A 361 8.48 -5.08 4.78
C THR A 361 8.25 -4.26 6.04
N LYS A 362 7.19 -3.44 6.08
CA LYS A 362 6.82 -2.63 7.26
C LYS A 362 6.37 -3.48 8.44
N TYR A 363 5.64 -4.58 8.18
CA TYR A 363 5.07 -5.47 9.19
C TYR A 363 5.85 -6.77 9.39
N SER A 364 7.10 -6.83 8.92
CA SER A 364 8.01 -7.97 9.10
C SER A 364 9.21 -7.60 9.95
N LEU A 365 9.68 -8.54 10.78
CA LEU A 365 10.99 -8.42 11.44
C LEU A 365 12.12 -8.67 10.43
N SER A 366 13.14 -7.82 10.45
CA SER A 366 14.36 -8.04 9.68
C SER A 366 15.12 -9.23 10.22
N SER A 367 15.64 -10.05 9.32
CA SER A 367 16.54 -11.13 9.68
C SER A 367 17.90 -10.56 10.14
N PRO A 368 18.50 -11.11 11.21
CA PRO A 368 19.84 -10.68 11.63
C PRO A 368 20.90 -11.12 10.62
N VAL A 369 21.96 -10.32 10.49
CA VAL A 369 23.15 -10.71 9.73
C VAL A 369 24.01 -11.61 10.61
N LEU A 370 24.21 -12.86 10.19
CA LEU A 370 25.01 -13.83 10.94
C LEU A 370 26.45 -13.80 10.46
N SER A 371 27.39 -14.08 11.35
CA SER A 371 28.78 -14.36 10.94
C SER A 371 28.83 -15.65 10.11
N PRO A 372 29.79 -15.77 9.17
CA PRO A 372 29.89 -16.92 8.26
C PRO A 372 30.47 -18.17 8.97
N LYS A 373 29.82 -18.60 10.06
CA LYS A 373 30.18 -19.76 10.89
C LYS A 373 28.97 -20.67 11.06
N LEU A 374 29.15 -21.97 10.83
CA LEU A 374 28.07 -22.96 10.91
C LEU A 374 27.43 -22.98 12.30
N GLU A 375 28.24 -22.88 13.35
CA GLU A 375 27.78 -22.90 14.75
C GLU A 375 26.85 -21.72 15.01
N ARG A 376 27.11 -20.55 14.43
CA ARG A 376 26.27 -19.37 14.60
C ARG A 376 24.92 -19.53 13.90
N ILE A 377 24.90 -20.18 12.73
CA ILE A 377 23.67 -20.51 12.00
C ILE A 377 22.84 -21.51 12.80
N GLN A 378 23.45 -22.55 13.36
CA GLN A 378 22.76 -23.55 14.19
C GLN A 378 22.15 -22.91 15.45
N GLN A 379 22.93 -22.11 16.17
CA GLN A 379 22.43 -21.35 17.33
C GLN A 379 21.25 -20.45 16.96
N TYR A 380 21.31 -19.77 15.81
CA TYR A 380 20.21 -18.93 15.33
C TYR A 380 18.94 -19.75 15.07
N ILE A 381 19.04 -20.89 14.41
CA ILE A 381 17.90 -21.77 14.13
C ILE A 381 17.27 -22.28 15.43
N GLU A 382 18.10 -22.65 16.42
CA GLU A 382 17.68 -23.20 17.71
C GLU A 382 17.20 -22.12 18.70
N SER A 383 17.52 -20.84 18.48
CA SER A 383 17.20 -19.73 19.39
C SER A 383 15.71 -19.45 19.58
N GLY A 384 14.83 -20.05 18.78
CA GLY A 384 13.41 -19.70 18.71
C GLY A 384 13.12 -18.39 17.97
N PHE A 385 14.15 -17.60 17.60
CA PHE A 385 13.99 -16.37 16.81
C PHE A 385 13.28 -16.60 15.47
N PRO A 386 13.54 -17.67 14.68
CA PRO A 386 12.80 -17.91 13.44
C PRO A 386 11.30 -18.19 13.66
N GLU A 387 10.93 -18.80 14.79
CA GLU A 387 9.52 -19.01 15.14
C GLU A 387 8.87 -17.71 15.61
N MET A 388 9.61 -16.91 16.39
CA MET A 388 9.19 -15.55 16.77
C MET A 388 8.96 -14.67 15.54
N GLN A 389 9.91 -14.63 14.59
CA GLN A 389 9.80 -13.91 13.32
C GLN A 389 8.59 -14.38 12.50
N ARG A 390 8.28 -15.68 12.51
CA ARG A 390 7.05 -16.18 11.87
C ARG A 390 5.80 -15.69 12.59
N LYS A 391 5.78 -15.68 13.93
CA LYS A 391 4.64 -15.21 14.73
C LYS A 391 4.50 -13.68 14.76
N SER A 392 5.55 -12.95 14.35
CA SER A 392 5.62 -11.49 14.42
C SER A 392 4.80 -10.76 13.36
N TRP A 393 4.27 -11.47 12.38
CA TRP A 393 3.50 -10.88 11.30
C TRP A 393 2.26 -10.13 11.80
N GLY A 394 2.06 -8.91 11.30
CA GLY A 394 0.88 -8.10 11.64
C GLY A 394 0.97 -7.37 12.99
N GLN A 395 2.02 -7.62 13.76
CA GLN A 395 2.33 -6.89 14.98
C GLN A 395 3.35 -5.79 14.64
N SER A 396 3.22 -4.59 15.24
CA SER A 396 4.27 -3.59 15.09
C SER A 396 5.57 -4.16 15.64
N ARG A 397 6.71 -3.81 15.01
CA ARG A 397 8.06 -4.24 15.41
C ARG A 397 8.30 -4.09 16.93
N GLU A 398 7.63 -3.11 17.55
CA GLU A 398 7.65 -2.80 18.99
C GLU A 398 6.96 -3.86 19.87
N MET A 399 5.90 -4.54 19.41
CA MET A 399 5.09 -5.45 20.23
C MET A 399 5.77 -6.81 20.46
N ILE A 400 6.63 -7.25 19.53
CA ILE A 400 7.26 -8.58 19.54
C ILE A 400 8.52 -8.61 20.42
N MET A 401 9.30 -7.52 20.42
CA MET A 401 10.59 -7.47 21.12
C MET A 401 10.49 -7.20 22.63
N GLY A 402 9.28 -6.92 23.14
CA GLY A 402 9.03 -6.77 24.59
C GLY A 402 9.15 -8.08 25.39
N ASN A 403 9.05 -9.24 24.74
CA ASN A 403 9.00 -10.57 25.36
C ASN A 403 10.30 -11.40 25.20
N VAL A 404 11.38 -10.80 24.70
CA VAL A 404 12.67 -11.48 24.51
C VAL A 404 13.48 -11.39 25.80
N ASN A 405 13.91 -12.54 26.34
CA ASN A 405 14.91 -12.56 27.41
C ASN A 405 16.27 -12.13 26.82
N MET A 406 16.82 -11.04 27.35
CA MET A 406 18.17 -10.59 27.04
C MET A 406 19.19 -11.48 27.76
N ASP A 407 20.36 -11.68 27.17
CA ASP A 407 21.50 -12.22 27.91
C ASP A 407 22.03 -11.19 28.93
N ASP A 408 22.95 -11.62 29.80
CA ASP A 408 23.47 -10.78 30.88
C ASP A 408 24.21 -9.52 30.37
N GLU A 409 24.85 -9.57 29.20
CA GLU A 409 25.58 -8.43 28.63
C GLU A 409 24.59 -7.38 28.10
N HIS A 410 23.56 -7.79 27.36
CA HIS A 410 22.53 -6.89 26.83
C HIS A 410 21.61 -6.34 27.92
N SER A 411 21.37 -7.12 29.00
CA SER A 411 20.60 -6.64 30.15
C SER A 411 21.31 -5.48 30.85
N ARG A 412 22.63 -5.55 31.03
CA ARG A 412 23.43 -4.45 31.59
C ARG A 412 23.43 -3.23 30.68
N LEU A 413 23.61 -3.42 29.37
CA LEU A 413 23.55 -2.33 28.41
C LEU A 413 22.18 -1.64 28.42
N TYR A 414 21.10 -2.42 28.53
CA TYR A 414 19.75 -1.88 28.68
C TYR A 414 19.59 -1.04 29.94
N GLU A 415 20.08 -1.52 31.09
CA GLU A 415 20.07 -0.76 32.34
C GLU A 415 20.85 0.55 32.25
N GLU A 416 21.98 0.57 31.54
CA GLU A 416 22.75 1.80 31.28
C GLU A 416 21.95 2.83 30.48
N TYR A 417 21.30 2.41 29.39
CA TYR A 417 20.43 3.28 28.61
C TYR A 417 19.26 3.81 29.44
N VAL A 418 18.57 2.95 30.19
CA VAL A 418 17.45 3.36 31.06
C VAL A 418 17.92 4.35 32.12
N SER A 419 19.05 4.08 32.77
CA SER A 419 19.65 4.97 33.77
C SER A 419 20.00 6.34 33.18
N GLY A 420 20.58 6.37 31.97
CA GLY A 420 20.88 7.61 31.25
C GLY A 420 19.64 8.42 30.91
N ILE A 421 18.57 7.77 30.46
CA ILE A 421 17.29 8.40 30.13
C ILE A 421 16.59 8.92 31.38
N SER A 422 16.55 8.13 32.46
CA SER A 422 15.93 8.53 33.74
C SER A 422 16.64 9.69 34.43
N LYS A 423 17.98 9.78 34.34
CA LYS A 423 18.75 10.93 34.85
C LYS A 423 18.34 12.26 34.18
N LYS A 424 17.81 12.20 32.96
CA LYS A 424 17.31 13.37 32.22
C LYS A 424 15.84 13.70 32.53
N GLY A 425 15.25 13.05 33.53
CA GLY A 425 13.90 13.34 34.01
C GLY A 425 12.79 12.64 33.24
N LYS A 426 13.11 11.79 32.27
CA LYS A 426 12.12 11.05 31.47
C LYS A 426 11.80 9.70 32.11
N THR A 427 10.52 9.44 32.27
CA THR A 427 10.00 8.09 32.58
C THR A 427 9.58 7.42 31.27
N LEU A 428 10.15 6.25 30.97
CA LEU A 428 9.87 5.56 29.72
C LEU A 428 8.45 4.97 29.73
N LYS A 429 7.69 5.23 28.67
CA LYS A 429 6.41 4.57 28.41
C LYS A 429 6.64 3.15 27.91
N GLU A 430 5.61 2.31 27.98
CA GLU A 430 5.71 0.91 27.57
C GLU A 430 6.21 0.74 26.12
N GLU A 431 5.80 1.63 25.23
CA GLU A 431 6.19 1.72 23.82
C GLU A 431 7.69 2.05 23.66
N GLU A 432 8.17 3.01 24.44
CA GLU A 432 9.57 3.47 24.44
C GLU A 432 10.50 2.46 25.10
N ILE A 433 10.04 1.78 26.16
CA ILE A 433 10.71 0.63 26.78
C ILE A 433 10.96 -0.45 25.73
N LYS A 434 9.94 -0.76 24.92
CA LYS A 434 10.01 -1.78 23.87
C LYS A 434 10.97 -1.39 22.75
N ALA A 435 10.91 -0.15 22.27
CA ALA A 435 11.82 0.36 21.24
C ALA A 435 13.28 0.36 21.73
N LEU A 436 13.53 0.78 22.97
CA LEU A 436 14.85 0.78 23.57
C LEU A 436 15.42 -0.64 23.70
N LYS A 437 14.61 -1.61 24.14
CA LYS A 437 15.01 -3.02 24.21
C LYS A 437 15.43 -3.57 22.84
N SER A 438 14.67 -3.24 21.80
CA SER A 438 14.98 -3.63 20.42
C SER A 438 16.32 -3.07 19.95
N LEU A 439 16.59 -1.81 20.27
CA LEU A 439 17.83 -1.15 19.88
C LEU A 439 19.01 -1.85 20.55
N VAL A 440 18.93 -2.00 21.89
CA VAL A 440 19.95 -2.65 22.71
C VAL A 440 20.26 -4.07 22.24
N TYR A 441 19.24 -4.88 21.93
CA TYR A 441 19.43 -6.28 21.52
C TYR A 441 20.23 -6.45 20.21
N ASN A 442 20.22 -5.45 19.34
CA ASN A 442 20.96 -5.48 18.08
C ASN A 442 22.35 -4.83 18.20
N GLU A 443 22.73 -4.36 19.38
CA GLU A 443 24.02 -3.72 19.61
C GLU A 443 25.11 -4.73 19.89
N ASP A 444 26.31 -4.45 19.40
CA ASP A 444 27.50 -5.16 19.84
C ASP A 444 27.90 -4.62 21.23
N THR A 445 27.75 -5.46 22.26
CA THR A 445 28.06 -5.14 23.66
C THR A 445 29.55 -4.90 23.92
N LYS A 446 30.42 -5.25 22.96
CA LYS A 446 31.89 -5.15 23.08
C LYS A 446 32.43 -4.09 22.12
N LEU A 447 31.80 -2.92 22.12
CA LEU A 447 32.26 -1.74 21.39
C LEU A 447 33.05 -0.82 22.33
N GLU A 448 34.35 -0.68 22.06
CA GLU A 448 35.16 0.36 22.69
C GLU A 448 34.94 1.68 21.95
N LYS A 449 34.36 2.66 22.66
CA LYS A 449 34.14 4.00 22.11
C LYS A 449 35.48 4.73 22.04
N PRO A 450 35.95 5.14 20.84
CA PRO A 450 37.25 5.79 20.72
C PRO A 450 37.24 7.20 21.33
N VAL A 451 36.07 7.82 21.44
CA VAL A 451 35.90 9.12 22.09
C VAL A 451 34.65 9.11 22.96
N GLU A 452 34.67 9.94 24.00
CA GLU A 452 33.51 10.20 24.85
C GLU A 452 33.15 11.68 24.77
N VAL A 453 31.89 11.99 24.48
CA VAL A 453 31.39 13.37 24.48
C VAL A 453 30.89 13.67 25.89
N LEU A 454 31.54 14.62 26.56
CA LEU A 454 31.29 14.95 27.96
C LEU A 454 30.22 16.04 28.12
N ASP A 455 30.23 17.02 27.22
CA ASP A 455 29.30 18.14 27.21
C ASP A 455 29.29 18.81 25.83
N TYR A 456 28.22 19.54 25.51
CA TYR A 456 28.17 20.38 24.31
C TYR A 456 27.36 21.66 24.54
N LYS A 457 27.77 22.74 23.88
CA LYS A 457 27.08 24.02 23.89
C LYS A 457 26.84 24.51 22.49
N LEU A 458 25.58 24.85 22.20
CA LEU A 458 25.18 25.45 20.94
C LEU A 458 24.92 26.94 21.08
N THR A 459 25.36 27.70 20.08
CA THR A 459 25.06 29.13 19.93
C THR A 459 24.41 29.37 18.58
N MET A 460 23.11 29.69 18.61
CA MET A 460 22.32 30.00 17.42
C MET A 460 22.26 31.52 17.24
N ARG A 461 22.36 32.00 15.99
CA ARG A 461 22.16 33.40 15.62
C ARG A 461 20.97 33.51 14.68
N MET A 462 20.26 34.63 14.72
CA MET A 462 19.05 34.87 13.90
C MET A 462 19.35 34.76 12.39
N HIS A 463 20.57 35.10 11.98
CA HIS A 463 21.10 34.90 10.64
C HIS A 463 22.55 34.39 10.74
N GLY A 464 22.89 33.34 9.99
CA GLY A 464 24.24 32.76 9.93
C GLY A 464 24.30 31.29 10.37
N LEU A 465 25.52 30.73 10.34
CA LEU A 465 25.79 29.34 10.75
C LEU A 465 25.60 29.18 12.27
N VAL A 466 25.24 27.96 12.68
CA VAL A 466 25.16 27.57 14.09
C VAL A 466 26.57 27.21 14.56
N SER A 467 26.99 27.71 15.72
CA SER A 467 28.28 27.33 16.32
C SER A 467 28.08 26.29 17.42
N ALA A 468 28.93 25.26 17.44
CA ALA A 468 28.97 24.24 18.47
C ALA A 468 30.33 24.24 19.18
N ALA A 469 30.30 24.15 20.50
CA ALA A 469 31.45 23.81 21.33
C ALA A 469 31.20 22.43 21.93
N VAL A 470 32.05 21.44 21.62
CA VAL A 470 31.89 20.06 22.09
C VAL A 470 33.10 19.69 22.93
N LYS A 471 32.85 19.31 24.19
CA LYS A 471 33.89 18.81 25.10
C LYS A 471 34.02 17.30 24.90
N LEU A 472 35.21 16.86 24.50
CA LEU A 472 35.52 15.47 24.18
C LEU A 472 36.59 14.94 25.13
N ARG A 473 36.54 13.64 25.43
CA ARG A 473 37.64 12.87 25.99
C ARG A 473 38.17 11.92 24.90
N LEU A 474 39.44 12.09 24.56
CA LEU A 474 40.14 11.32 23.54
C LEU A 474 40.65 9.96 24.09
N PRO A 475 41.08 9.01 23.22
CA PRO A 475 41.55 7.69 23.67
C PRO A 475 42.72 7.73 24.66
N ASN A 476 43.55 8.77 24.57
CA ASN A 476 44.69 9.01 25.47
C ASN A 476 44.26 9.55 26.86
N GLY A 477 42.97 9.77 27.09
CA GLY A 477 42.40 10.35 28.32
C GLY A 477 42.42 11.87 28.37
N GLU A 478 42.91 12.54 27.33
CA GLU A 478 42.93 14.01 27.24
C GLU A 478 41.54 14.57 27.02
N GLU A 479 41.19 15.63 27.75
CA GLU A 479 39.93 16.36 27.57
C GLU A 479 40.17 17.64 26.77
N ILE A 480 39.46 17.78 25.65
CA ILE A 480 39.59 18.92 24.75
C ILE A 480 38.22 19.55 24.49
N ILE A 481 38.22 20.81 24.05
CA ILE A 481 37.00 21.50 23.60
C ILE A 481 37.20 21.83 22.12
N SER A 482 36.43 21.15 21.27
CA SER A 482 36.42 21.42 19.84
C SER A 482 35.32 22.42 19.48
N LEU A 483 35.59 23.29 18.52
CA LEU A 483 34.73 24.41 18.13
C LEU A 483 34.55 24.43 16.62
N ASP A 484 33.32 24.30 16.16
CA ASP A 484 33.02 24.38 14.72
C ASP A 484 31.64 25.00 14.43
N GLN A 485 31.34 25.21 13.15
CA GLN A 485 30.13 25.80 12.63
C GLN A 485 29.47 24.90 11.59
N GLY A 486 28.12 24.93 11.55
CA GLY A 486 27.34 24.16 10.57
C GLY A 486 26.09 24.90 10.13
N VAL A 487 25.46 24.42 9.05
CA VAL A 487 24.22 25.00 8.51
C VAL A 487 23.02 24.77 9.43
N GLY A 488 23.14 23.86 10.38
CA GLY A 488 22.16 23.60 11.43
C GLY A 488 22.81 23.03 12.70
N PRO A 489 22.02 22.85 13.79
CA PRO A 489 22.52 22.36 15.08
C PRO A 489 23.24 21.00 15.02
N LEU A 490 22.65 20.03 14.33
CA LEU A 490 23.26 18.69 14.16
C LEU A 490 24.58 18.78 13.41
N ASP A 491 24.58 19.52 12.29
CA ASP A 491 25.75 19.69 11.44
C ASP A 491 26.92 20.35 12.19
N ALA A 492 26.63 21.38 12.98
CA ALA A 492 27.64 22.06 13.79
C ALA A 492 28.27 21.14 14.84
N VAL A 493 27.46 20.33 15.54
CA VAL A 493 27.95 19.38 16.55
C VAL A 493 28.76 18.26 15.89
N LEU A 494 28.26 17.67 14.81
CA LEU A 494 28.96 16.58 14.12
C LEU A 494 30.29 17.06 13.55
N THR A 495 30.32 18.26 12.97
CA THR A 495 31.57 18.82 12.42
C THR A 495 32.58 19.12 13.53
N ALA A 496 32.14 19.64 14.68
CA ALA A 496 33.01 19.83 15.85
C ALA A 496 33.55 18.51 16.42
N ILE A 497 32.76 17.43 16.44
CA ILE A 497 33.29 16.11 16.83
C ILE A 497 34.31 15.63 15.79
N LYS A 498 33.97 15.76 14.50
CA LYS A 498 34.81 15.33 13.38
C LYS A 498 36.14 16.05 13.28
N ALA A 499 36.20 17.32 13.64
CA ALA A 499 37.44 18.11 13.65
C ALA A 499 38.56 17.40 14.44
N GLU A 500 38.20 16.65 15.47
CA GLU A 500 39.15 15.88 16.29
C GLU A 500 39.19 14.41 15.87
N THR A 501 38.06 13.81 15.49
CA THR A 501 38.01 12.35 15.21
C THR A 501 38.52 11.97 13.83
N ASP A 502 38.43 12.85 12.84
CA ASP A 502 38.87 12.57 11.47
C ASP A 502 40.40 12.37 11.38
N GLU A 503 41.16 12.83 12.39
CA GLU A 503 42.62 12.59 12.47
C GLU A 503 42.97 11.10 12.58
N PHE A 504 42.10 10.29 13.20
CA PHE A 504 42.34 8.85 13.41
C PHE A 504 41.28 7.95 12.78
N ILE A 505 40.02 8.38 12.68
CA ILE A 505 38.95 7.63 12.01
C ILE A 505 38.11 8.60 11.14
N PRO A 506 38.54 8.88 9.90
CA PRO A 506 37.79 9.75 9.00
C PRO A 506 36.47 9.09 8.57
N LEU A 507 35.35 9.69 8.94
CA LEU A 507 34.00 9.19 8.58
C LEU A 507 33.16 10.24 7.87
N VAL A 508 32.52 9.84 6.79
CA VAL A 508 31.56 10.67 6.05
C VAL A 508 30.14 10.28 6.47
N VAL A 509 29.33 11.24 6.92
CA VAL A 509 27.90 11.01 7.16
C VAL A 509 27.17 11.09 5.82
N LYS A 510 26.66 9.95 5.31
CA LYS A 510 25.90 9.89 4.04
C LYS A 510 24.46 10.30 4.22
N SER A 511 23.84 9.83 5.29
CA SER A 511 22.46 10.18 5.63
C SER A 511 22.25 10.09 7.14
N HIS A 512 21.27 10.84 7.61
CA HIS A 512 20.75 10.77 8.96
C HIS A 512 19.24 10.72 8.90
N GLU A 513 18.63 9.86 9.70
CA GLU A 513 17.20 9.72 9.87
C GLU A 513 16.88 9.87 11.37
N VAL A 514 15.86 10.66 11.69
CA VAL A 514 15.42 10.89 13.06
C VAL A 514 13.98 10.43 13.16
N GLU A 515 13.75 9.45 14.02
CA GLU A 515 12.44 8.88 14.31
C GLU A 515 12.01 9.30 15.72
N ILE A 516 10.81 9.86 15.83
CA ILE A 516 10.19 10.23 17.11
C ILE A 516 9.23 9.10 17.46
N LEU A 517 9.46 8.43 18.59
CA LEU A 517 8.76 7.20 18.96
C LEU A 517 7.34 7.41 19.49
N SER A 518 6.96 8.63 19.87
CA SER A 518 5.60 8.99 20.27
C SER A 518 5.25 10.44 19.84
N PRO A 519 3.96 10.75 19.61
CA PRO A 519 3.54 12.09 19.19
C PRO A 519 3.57 13.15 20.31
N ASP A 520 3.99 12.79 21.52
CA ASP A 520 4.00 13.69 22.67
C ASP A 520 5.23 14.60 22.69
N THR A 521 5.12 15.74 23.38
CA THR A 521 6.21 16.72 23.51
C THR A 521 7.43 16.23 24.29
N ASP A 522 7.32 15.08 24.96
CA ASP A 522 8.39 14.40 25.70
C ASP A 522 8.49 12.95 25.20
N SER A 523 8.85 12.78 23.93
CA SER A 523 9.06 11.48 23.28
C SER A 523 10.53 11.11 23.24
N LEU A 524 10.83 9.82 23.27
CA LEU A 524 12.17 9.30 22.96
C LEU A 524 12.45 9.49 21.45
N VAL A 525 13.68 9.88 21.13
CA VAL A 525 14.16 10.09 19.76
C VAL A 525 15.19 9.01 19.44
N VAL A 526 15.05 8.41 18.26
CA VAL A 526 16.02 7.47 17.70
C VAL A 526 16.66 8.12 16.48
N ALA A 527 17.96 8.38 16.57
CA ALA A 527 18.75 8.85 15.44
C ALA A 527 19.45 7.65 14.78
N THR A 528 19.29 7.49 13.48
CA THR A 528 20.00 6.50 12.67
C THR A 528 20.96 7.25 11.74
N LEU A 529 22.25 6.92 11.79
CA LEU A 529 23.27 7.46 10.90
C LEU A 529 23.79 6.37 9.96
N VAL A 530 23.94 6.73 8.69
CA VAL A 530 24.69 5.96 7.71
C VAL A 530 26.04 6.66 7.49
N LEU A 531 27.11 5.98 7.88
CA LEU A 531 28.48 6.48 7.85
C LEU A 531 29.30 5.72 6.82
N GLU A 532 30.25 6.39 6.18
CA GLU A 532 31.13 5.79 5.17
C GLU A 532 32.59 6.09 5.48
N LYS A 533 33.44 5.08 5.34
CA LYS A 533 34.90 5.24 5.26
C LYS A 533 35.39 4.34 4.12
N GLU A 534 36.02 4.95 3.12
CA GLU A 534 36.45 4.26 1.90
C GLU A 534 35.26 3.53 1.23
N ASP A 535 35.38 2.23 0.95
CA ASP A 535 34.31 1.43 0.34
C ASP A 535 33.37 0.78 1.38
N PHE A 536 33.52 1.10 2.67
CA PHE A 536 32.72 0.52 3.74
C PHE A 536 31.64 1.48 4.23
N THR A 537 30.41 0.97 4.30
CA THR A 537 29.27 1.68 4.88
C THR A 537 28.88 1.03 6.22
N PHE A 538 28.67 1.87 7.23
CA PHE A 538 28.27 1.48 8.58
C PHE A 538 26.94 2.13 8.91
N THR A 539 26.11 1.45 9.70
CA THR A 539 24.87 2.02 10.23
C THR A 539 24.90 1.97 11.74
N SER A 540 24.66 3.10 12.39
CA SER A 540 24.63 3.23 13.84
C SER A 540 23.38 3.94 14.30
N LYS A 541 22.96 3.64 15.54
CA LYS A 541 21.78 4.21 16.16
C LYS A 541 22.08 4.74 17.55
N GLY A 542 21.48 5.87 17.89
CA GLY A 542 21.54 6.50 19.21
C GLY A 542 20.14 6.88 19.70
N VAL A 543 19.96 6.92 21.01
CA VAL A 543 18.63 6.99 21.64
C VAL A 543 18.65 7.95 22.81
N SER A 544 17.84 9.00 22.72
CA SER A 544 17.79 10.03 23.76
C SER A 544 16.47 10.80 23.71
N PRO A 545 16.01 11.40 24.82
CA PRO A 545 14.94 12.40 24.80
C PRO A 545 15.33 13.69 24.04
N ASP A 546 16.63 13.93 23.86
CA ASP A 546 17.19 15.05 23.12
C ASP A 546 17.72 14.58 21.76
N THR A 547 17.23 15.19 20.67
CA THR A 547 17.60 14.84 19.29
C THR A 547 19.09 14.98 19.00
N ILE A 548 19.73 16.03 19.52
CA ILE A 548 21.16 16.29 19.28
C ILE A 548 21.98 15.21 19.98
N GLU A 549 21.64 14.90 21.23
CA GLU A 549 22.27 13.82 21.97
C GLU A 549 22.08 12.46 21.27
N ALA A 550 20.87 12.15 20.77
CA ALA A 550 20.63 10.90 20.04
C ALA A 550 21.56 10.79 18.82
N VAL A 551 21.78 11.89 18.12
CA VAL A 551 22.70 11.98 16.97
C VAL A 551 24.16 11.85 17.41
N ILE A 552 24.57 12.50 18.49
CA ILE A 552 25.92 12.35 19.07
C ILE A 552 26.18 10.88 19.41
N GLN A 553 25.25 10.23 20.13
CA GLN A 553 25.37 8.82 20.49
C GLN A 553 25.47 7.93 19.25
N ALA A 554 24.64 8.17 18.23
CA ALA A 554 24.69 7.45 16.98
C ALA A 554 26.07 7.63 16.31
N PHE A 555 26.61 8.84 16.29
CA PHE A 555 27.90 9.14 15.66
C PHE A 555 29.07 8.48 16.40
N VAL A 556 29.17 8.65 17.73
CA VAL A 556 30.22 8.04 18.56
C VAL A 556 30.19 6.52 18.48
N LYS A 557 28.99 5.93 18.44
CA LYS A 557 28.84 4.49 18.25
C LYS A 557 29.25 4.05 16.84
N GLY A 558 28.95 4.87 15.84
CA GLY A 558 29.42 4.68 14.47
C GLY A 558 30.95 4.69 14.36
N LEU A 559 31.62 5.60 15.07
CA LEU A 559 33.08 5.61 15.22
C LEU A 559 33.59 4.31 15.85
N ALA A 560 32.94 3.81 16.90
CA ALA A 560 33.32 2.54 17.54
C ALA A 560 33.17 1.34 16.58
N ILE A 561 32.08 1.28 15.82
CA ILE A 561 31.84 0.23 14.82
C ILE A 561 32.90 0.28 13.72
N ALA A 562 33.17 1.48 13.18
CA ALA A 562 34.19 1.67 12.17
C ALA A 562 35.59 1.30 12.70
N ASN A 563 35.93 1.72 13.92
CA ASN A 563 37.21 1.39 14.56
C ASN A 563 37.38 -0.13 14.68
N LYS A 564 36.37 -0.83 15.22
CA LYS A 564 36.41 -2.28 15.38
C LYS A 564 36.52 -3.02 14.04
N ALA A 565 35.88 -2.53 12.99
CA ALA A 565 35.93 -3.14 11.66
C ALA A 565 37.29 -2.97 10.97
N LEU A 566 38.05 -1.91 11.31
CA LEU A 566 39.29 -1.51 10.64
C LEU A 566 40.56 -1.90 11.41
N VAL A 567 40.42 -2.41 12.64
CA VAL A 567 41.51 -2.96 13.46
C VAL A 567 41.75 -4.46 13.16
N VAL A 568 41.00 -5.06 12.22
CA VAL A 568 41.11 -6.47 11.80
C VAL A 568 42.00 -6.65 10.59
#